data_AF-A0A2S3U8S5-F1
#
_entry.id   AF-A0A2S3U8S5-F1
#
_cell.length_a   1.000
_cell.length_b   1.000
_cell.length_c   1.000
_cell.angle_alpha   90.00
_cell.angle_beta   90.00
_cell.angle_gamma   90.00
#
_symmetry.space_group_name_H-M   'P 1'
#
loop_
_entity.id
_entity.type
_entity.pdbx_description
1 polymer ?
#
loop_
_entity_poly.entity_id
_entity_poly.type
_entity_poly.pdbx_seq_one_letter_code
_entity_poly.pdbx_strand_id
1 'polypeptide(L)'
;MIGRGIFQNPYAFEPIPQPHSTRDMLELLRYQVDLYDQFIGLGLQGHFAPLQRFFKIYVRGMRHAAELRNELMQTKTTDDVRAIIDRLEAKLPAD
;
A
#
# COMPACT_ATOMS: atom_id res chain seq x y z
N MET A 1 -21.97 -6.31 5.88
CA MET A 1 -21.28 -5.12 5.32
C MET A 1 -20.02 -4.85 6.12
N ILE A 2 -18.87 -4.67 5.48
CA ILE A 2 -17.61 -4.31 6.16
C ILE A 2 -17.40 -2.80 5.97
N GLY A 3 -17.47 -2.04 7.07
CA GLY A 3 -17.23 -0.60 7.07
C GLY A 3 -15.76 -0.28 7.36
N ARG A 4 -15.47 0.10 8.61
CA ARG A 4 -14.11 0.46 9.03
C ARG A 4 -13.10 -0.71 9.05
N GLY A 5 -13.61 -1.95 9.04
CA GLY A 5 -12.77 -3.16 9.08
C GLY A 5 -11.81 -3.28 7.89
N ILE A 6 -12.19 -2.77 6.72
CA ILE A 6 -11.34 -2.82 5.52
C ILE A 6 -10.06 -1.98 5.68
N PHE A 7 -10.10 -0.94 6.51
CA PHE A 7 -8.92 -0.11 6.82
C PHE A 7 -8.01 -0.73 7.87
N GLN A 8 -8.38 -1.89 8.42
CA GLN A 8 -7.56 -2.66 9.35
C GLN A 8 -6.97 -3.90 8.71
N ASN A 9 -7.72 -4.54 7.82
CA ASN A 9 -7.33 -5.72 7.06
C ASN A 9 -7.78 -5.56 5.61
N PRO A 10 -6.87 -5.35 4.64
CA PRO A 10 -7.26 -5.24 3.23
C PRO A 10 -7.78 -6.57 2.66
N TYR A 11 -7.46 -7.71 3.30
CA TYR A 11 -7.93 -9.05 2.95
C TYR A 11 -9.27 -9.43 3.62
N ALA A 12 -10.01 -8.47 4.19
CA ALA A 12 -11.23 -8.75 4.95
C ALA A 12 -12.37 -9.40 4.14
N PHE A 13 -12.25 -9.45 2.81
CA PHE A 13 -13.21 -10.09 1.91
C PHE A 13 -12.76 -11.46 1.41
N GLU A 14 -11.59 -11.97 1.83
CA GLU A 14 -11.18 -13.32 1.47
C GLU A 14 -12.18 -14.35 2.01
N PRO A 15 -12.58 -15.35 1.20
CA PRO A 15 -13.53 -16.37 1.62
C PRO A 15 -12.96 -17.26 2.74
N ILE A 16 -11.64 -17.47 2.73
CA ILE A 16 -10.91 -18.24 3.73
C ILE A 16 -9.79 -17.35 4.26
N PRO A 17 -9.86 -16.90 5.53
CA PRO A 17 -8.81 -16.09 6.13
C PRO A 17 -7.49 -16.86 6.19
N GLN A 18 -6.41 -16.22 5.74
CA GLN A 18 -5.07 -16.78 5.76
C GLN A 18 -4.04 -15.73 6.23
N PRO A 19 -2.87 -16.15 6.74
CA PRO A 19 -1.78 -15.25 7.03
C PRO A 19 -1.23 -14.62 5.74
N HIS A 20 -0.97 -13.32 5.78
CA HIS A 20 -0.34 -12.58 4.68
C HIS A 20 1.02 -12.05 5.11
N SER A 21 2.01 -12.21 4.24
CA SER A 21 3.38 -11.78 4.47
C SER A 21 3.55 -10.27 4.29
N THR A 22 4.69 -9.76 4.73
CA THR A 22 5.11 -8.37 4.43
C THR A 22 5.17 -8.14 2.92
N ARG A 23 5.62 -9.15 2.14
CA ARG A 23 5.71 -9.08 0.68
C ARG A 23 4.31 -8.91 0.08
N ASP A 24 3.33 -9.72 0.48
CA ASP A 24 1.95 -9.63 0.00
C ASP A 24 1.34 -8.24 0.25
N MET A 25 1.62 -7.66 1.42
CA MET A 25 1.14 -6.32 1.76
C MET A 25 1.81 -5.21 0.94
N LEU A 26 3.10 -5.35 0.62
CA LEU A 26 3.83 -4.43 -0.24
C LEU A 26 3.39 -4.53 -1.71
N GLU A 27 3.15 -5.75 -2.21
CA GLU A 27 2.58 -5.98 -3.53
C GLU A 27 1.18 -5.37 -3.65
N LEU A 28 0.37 -5.46 -2.60
CA LEU A 28 -0.95 -4.85 -2.61
C LEU A 28 -0.90 -3.31 -2.60
N LEU A 29 0.09 -2.70 -1.92
CA LEU A 29 0.36 -1.26 -2.02
C LEU A 29 0.81 -0.88 -3.44
N ARG A 30 1.68 -1.69 -4.07
CA ARG A 30 2.11 -1.48 -5.46
C ARG A 30 0.90 -1.50 -6.41
N TYR A 31 0.05 -2.50 -6.26
CA TYR A 31 -1.17 -2.64 -7.04
C TYR A 31 -2.10 -1.43 -6.87
N GLN A 32 -2.23 -0.89 -5.65
CA GLN A 32 -3.04 0.31 -5.39
C GLN A 32 -2.54 1.55 -6.17
N VAL A 33 -1.22 1.75 -6.29
CA VAL A 33 -0.66 2.88 -7.06
C VAL A 33 -0.67 2.63 -8.56
N ASP A 34 -0.57 1.37 -9.00
CA ASP A 34 -0.77 1.00 -10.41
C ASP A 34 -2.21 1.28 -10.87
N LEU A 35 -3.20 0.92 -10.05
CA LEU A 35 -4.61 1.23 -10.31
C LEU A 35 -4.87 2.74 -10.34
N TYR A 36 -4.19 3.52 -9.49
CA TYR A 36 -4.29 4.97 -9.53
C TYR A 36 -3.78 5.52 -10.87
N ASP A 37 -2.62 5.07 -11.34
CA ASP A 37 -2.08 5.51 -12.63
C ASP A 37 -2.98 5.10 -13.80
N GLN A 38 -3.54 3.89 -13.77
CA GLN A 38 -4.53 3.44 -14.77
C GLN A 38 -5.77 4.35 -14.77
N PHE A 39 -6.29 4.69 -13.59
CA PHE A 39 -7.46 5.58 -13.46
C PHE A 39 -7.19 6.98 -14.01
N ILE A 40 -6.03 7.57 -13.70
CA ILE A 40 -5.59 8.85 -14.29
C ILE A 40 -5.43 8.74 -15.81
N GLY A 41 -4.86 7.64 -16.30
CA GLY A 41 -4.67 7.36 -17.73
C GLY A 41 -5.98 7.27 -18.52
N LEU A 42 -7.08 6.92 -17.87
CA LEU A 42 -8.43 6.96 -18.46
C LEU A 42 -9.03 8.38 -18.52
N GLY A 43 -8.28 9.41 -18.12
CA GLY A 43 -8.72 10.81 -18.11
C GLY A 43 -9.59 11.18 -16.90
N LEU A 44 -9.65 10.31 -15.89
CA LEU A 44 -10.43 10.56 -14.68
C LEU A 44 -9.64 11.44 -13.72
N GLN A 45 -10.31 12.39 -13.07
CA GLN A 45 -9.66 13.28 -12.10
C GLN A 45 -9.35 12.52 -10.81
N GLY A 46 -8.06 12.38 -10.50
CA GLY A 46 -7.57 11.84 -9.24
C GLY A 46 -6.61 12.79 -8.55
N HIS A 47 -6.63 12.78 -7.23
CA HIS A 47 -5.69 13.52 -6.40
C HIS A 47 -4.84 12.53 -5.61
N PHE A 48 -3.52 12.67 -5.72
CA PHE A 48 -2.58 11.78 -5.04
C PHE A 48 -2.58 11.97 -3.52
N ALA A 49 -2.67 13.21 -3.02
CA ALA A 49 -2.58 13.48 -1.58
C ALA A 49 -3.65 12.77 -0.73
N PRO A 50 -4.93 12.69 -1.15
CA PRO A 50 -5.92 11.84 -0.48
C PRO A 50 -5.58 10.35 -0.46
N LEU A 51 -4.95 9.82 -1.51
CA LEU A 51 -4.58 8.40 -1.62
C LEU A 51 -3.60 7.99 -0.52
N GLN A 52 -2.66 8.86 -0.18
CA GLN A 52 -1.62 8.59 0.84
C GLN A 52 -2.19 8.23 2.21
N ARG A 53 -3.41 8.70 2.54
CA ARG A 53 -4.09 8.41 3.81
C ARG A 53 -4.36 6.92 4.02
N PHE A 54 -4.42 6.15 2.92
CA PHE A 54 -4.66 4.70 2.94
C PHE A 54 -3.36 3.89 3.02
N PHE A 55 -2.19 4.48 2.72
CA PHE A 55 -0.93 3.74 2.68
C PHE A 55 -0.55 3.10 4.02
N LYS A 56 -0.97 3.70 5.14
CA LYS A 56 -0.79 3.15 6.49
C LYS A 56 -1.41 1.76 6.69
N ILE A 57 -2.38 1.37 5.86
CA ILE A 57 -3.06 0.07 5.94
C ILE A 57 -2.07 -1.04 5.56
N TYR A 58 -1.28 -0.81 4.51
CA TYR A 58 -0.36 -1.79 3.93
C TYR A 58 0.91 -1.97 4.76
N VAL A 59 1.40 -0.93 5.41
CA VAL A 59 2.65 -0.99 6.19
C VAL A 59 2.46 -1.28 7.67
N ARG A 60 1.23 -1.62 8.07
CA ARG A 60 0.90 -1.89 9.48
C ARG A 60 1.60 -3.16 9.95
N GLY A 61 2.20 -3.11 11.14
CA GLY A 61 2.86 -4.27 11.76
C GLY A 61 4.29 -4.53 11.28
N MET A 62 4.78 -3.80 10.27
CA MET A 62 6.18 -3.86 9.84
C MET A 62 7.10 -3.25 10.90
N ARG A 63 8.34 -3.74 10.96
CA ARG A 63 9.40 -3.12 11.78
C ARG A 63 9.60 -1.68 11.32
N HIS A 64 9.70 -0.72 12.25
CA HIS A 64 9.80 0.72 11.95
C HIS A 64 8.59 1.32 11.20
N ALA A 65 7.39 0.74 11.33
CA ALA A 65 6.18 1.22 10.63
C ALA A 65 5.84 2.71 10.81
N ALA A 66 6.21 3.33 11.94
CA ALA A 66 5.98 4.76 12.17
C ALA A 66 6.82 5.64 11.23
N GLU A 67 8.10 5.32 11.06
CA GLU A 67 9.01 6.02 10.15
C GLU A 67 8.58 5.80 8.70
N LEU A 68 8.29 4.55 8.33
CA LEU A 68 7.84 4.19 6.99
C LEU A 68 6.53 4.90 6.61
N ARG A 69 5.58 5.01 7.54
CA ARG A 69 4.36 5.80 7.32
C ARG A 69 4.66 7.27 7.06
N ASN A 70 5.59 7.87 7.82
CA ASN A 70 5.96 9.27 7.62
C ASN A 70 6.61 9.48 6.25
N GLU A 71 7.50 8.58 5.85
CA GLU A 71 8.14 8.59 4.54
C GLU A 71 7.09 8.47 3.41
N LEU A 72 6.16 7.53 3.53
CA LEU A 72 5.06 7.36 2.56
C LEU A 72 4.16 8.60 2.45
N MET A 73 3.94 9.33 3.55
CA MET A 73 3.18 10.59 3.52
C MET A 73 3.95 11.75 2.88
N GLN A 74 5.27 11.65 2.71
CA GLN A 74 6.11 12.68 2.07
C GLN A 74 6.27 12.47 0.56
N THR A 75 5.84 11.32 0.04
CA THR A 75 5.83 11.04 -1.41
C THR A 75 4.97 12.07 -2.17
N LYS A 76 5.29 12.30 -3.44
CA LYS A 76 4.55 13.22 -4.31
C LYS A 76 3.98 12.52 -5.54
N THR A 77 4.52 11.37 -5.89
CA THR A 77 4.13 10.58 -7.06
C THR A 77 3.96 9.11 -6.70
N THR A 78 3.31 8.36 -7.58
CA THR A 78 3.24 6.90 -7.50
C THR A 78 4.62 6.25 -7.65
N ASP A 79 5.52 6.87 -8.43
CA ASP A 79 6.92 6.42 -8.56
C ASP A 79 7.73 6.54 -7.28
N ASP A 80 7.54 7.62 -6.50
CA ASP A 80 8.17 7.76 -5.18
C ASP A 80 7.76 6.60 -4.25
N VAL A 81 6.49 6.16 -4.34
CA VAL A 81 5.98 5.02 -3.57
C VAL A 81 6.63 3.72 -4.04
N ARG A 82 6.71 3.49 -5.36
CA ARG A 82 7.38 2.31 -5.94
C ARG A 82 8.84 2.22 -5.52
N ALA A 83 9.57 3.34 -5.50
CA ALA A 83 10.95 3.37 -5.03
C ALA A 83 11.09 2.96 -3.54
N ILE A 84 10.14 3.36 -2.69
CA ILE A 84 10.10 2.91 -1.29
C ILE A 84 9.83 1.40 -1.22
N ILE A 85 8.88 0.89 -2.00
CA ILE A 85 8.55 -0.54 -2.04
C ILE A 85 9.77 -1.36 -2.50
N ASP A 86 10.39 -1.00 -3.63
CA ASP A 86 11.57 -1.69 -4.18
C ASP A 86 12.71 -1.77 -3.14
N ARG A 87 12.94 -0.67 -2.41
CA ARG A 87 13.95 -0.60 -1.34
C ARG A 87 13.61 -1.50 -0.14
N LEU A 88 12.33 -1.68 0.17
CA LEU A 88 11.89 -2.57 1.25
C LEU A 88 12.01 -4.04 0.81
N GLU A 89 11.56 -4.37 -0.40
CA GLU A 89 11.65 -5.71 -0.97
C GLU A 89 13.10 -6.19 -1.09
N ALA A 90 14.03 -5.31 -1.46
CA ALA A 90 15.46 -5.62 -1.52
C ALA A 90 16.07 -5.99 -0.15
N LYS A 91 15.39 -5.66 0.96
CA LYS A 91 15.82 -6.00 2.33
C LYS A 91 15.07 -7.20 2.91
N LEU A 92 14.04 -7.69 2.22
CA LEU A 92 13.36 -8.91 2.61
C LEU A 92 14.27 -10.11 2.30
N PRO A 93 14.29 -11.14 3.15
CA PRO A 93 14.95 -12.39 2.78
C PRO A 93 14.35 -12.94 1.48
N ALA A 94 15.19 -13.56 0.65
CA ALA A 94 14.70 -14.38 -0.44
C ALA A 94 14.00 -15.61 0.17
N ASP A 95 12.77 -15.86 -0.29
CA ASP A 95 11.95 -17.00 0.16
C ASP A 95 12.55 -18.35 -0.29
#